data_AF-A0AAW2F043-F1
#
_entry.id   AF-A0AAW2F043-F1
#
_cell.length_a   1.000
_cell.length_b   1.000
_cell.length_c   1.000
_cell.angle_alpha   90.00
_cell.angle_beta   90.00
_cell.angle_gamma   90.00
#
_symmetry.space_group_name_H-M   'P 1'
#
loop_
_entity.id
_entity.type
_entity.pdbx_description
1 polymer ?
#
loop_
_entity_poly.entity_id
_entity_poly.type
_entity_poly.pdbx_seq_one_letter_code
_entity_poly.pdbx_strand_id
1 'polypeptide(L)' 'MHYSAHAFSRNGEPTITAKKEKVELGQRDGLSTKDVAKVRAMYKEQCGDRTSGESDKSSDSSEEISLGWIFDKVRVFK' A
#
# COMPACT_ATOMS: atom_id res chain seq x y z
N MET A 1 1.91 -3.73 -5.66
CA MET A 1 2.59 -3.19 -6.86
C MET A 1 3.97 -3.81 -7.17
N HIS A 2 4.30 -5.02 -6.72
CA HIS A 2 5.64 -5.59 -6.92
C HIS A 2 5.74 -6.44 -8.19
N TYR A 3 6.94 -6.55 -8.78
CA TYR A 3 7.24 -7.55 -9.81
C TYR A 3 7.22 -8.97 -9.22
N SER A 4 7.02 -9.97 -10.09
CA SER A 4 7.13 -11.39 -9.71
C SER A 4 8.60 -11.79 -9.51
N ALA A 5 8.83 -12.94 -8.86
CA ALA A 5 10.19 -13.44 -8.56
C ALA A 5 11.04 -13.71 -9.82
N HIS A 6 10.41 -14.00 -10.95
CA HIS A 6 11.08 -14.35 -12.22
C HIS A 6 11.06 -13.21 -13.25
N ALA A 7 10.77 -11.98 -12.81
CA ALA A 7 10.70 -10.85 -13.74
C ALA A 7 12.01 -10.67 -14.51
N PHE A 8 11.91 -10.57 -15.84
CA PHE A 8 13.04 -10.43 -16.77
C PHE A 8 14.05 -11.59 -16.76
N SER A 9 13.69 -12.75 -16.21
CA SER A 9 14.52 -13.95 -16.27
C SER A 9 14.59 -14.49 -17.71
N ARG A 10 15.80 -14.89 -18.14
CA ARG A 10 16.03 -15.55 -19.44
C ARG A 10 16.12 -17.07 -19.33
N ASN A 11 16.50 -17.58 -18.16
CA ASN A 11 16.74 -18.99 -17.87
C ASN A 11 15.65 -19.61 -16.98
N GLY A 12 14.62 -18.84 -16.61
CA GLY A 12 13.55 -19.29 -15.72
C GLY A 12 13.91 -19.24 -14.24
N GLU A 13 15.17 -18.95 -13.88
CA GLU A 13 15.57 -18.79 -12.49
C GLU A 13 15.04 -17.49 -11.90
N PRO A 14 14.76 -17.44 -10.58
CA PRO A 14 14.29 -16.22 -9.94
C PRO A 14 15.39 -15.14 -9.97
N THR A 15 15.02 -13.95 -10.41
CA THR A 15 15.88 -12.76 -10.43
C THR A 15 15.72 -11.91 -9.18
N ILE A 16 14.62 -12.11 -8.45
CA ILE A 16 14.29 -11.38 -7.22
C ILE A 16 13.94 -12.38 -6.12
N THR A 17 14.70 -12.36 -5.03
CA THR A 17 14.51 -13.26 -3.88
C THR A 17 14.24 -12.46 -2.62
N ALA A 18 13.15 -12.79 -1.92
CA ALA A 18 12.82 -12.16 -0.65
C ALA A 18 13.82 -12.61 0.44
N LYS A 19 14.30 -11.65 1.25
CA LYS A 19 15.13 -11.96 2.43
C LYS A 19 14.35 -12.61 3.57
N LYS A 20 13.03 -12.36 3.61
CA LYS A 20 12.12 -12.95 4.57
C LYS A 20 11.46 -14.17 3.95
N GLU A 21 11.33 -15.22 4.75
CA GLU A 21 10.64 -16.44 4.32
C GLU A 21 9.14 -16.19 4.10
N LYS A 22 8.54 -17.03 3.24
CA LYS A 22 7.08 -17.07 2.97
C LYS A 22 6.47 -15.74 2.50
N VAL A 23 7.25 -14.92 1.80
CA VAL A 23 6.74 -13.70 1.17
C VAL A 23 6.36 -13.99 -0.27
N GLU A 24 5.12 -13.71 -0.62
CA GLU A 24 4.64 -13.78 -1.98
C GLU A 24 5.00 -12.50 -2.76
N LEU A 25 5.78 -12.65 -3.82
CA LEU A 25 6.17 -11.56 -4.71
C LEU A 25 5.28 -11.54 -5.94
N GLY A 26 4.71 -10.38 -6.22
CA GLY A 26 4.00 -10.15 -7.48
C GLY A 26 2.57 -10.69 -7.53
N GLN A 27 1.88 -10.76 -6.38
CA GLN A 27 0.43 -11.04 -6.33
C GLN A 27 -0.37 -10.13 -7.29
N ARG A 28 -1.47 -10.65 -7.84
CA ARG A 28 -2.35 -9.96 -8.81
C ARG A 28 -3.85 -10.05 -8.48
N ASP A 29 -4.21 -10.53 -7.29
CA ASP A 29 -5.61 -10.65 -6.88
C ASP A 29 -6.24 -9.29 -6.57
N GLY A 30 -5.42 -8.29 -6.25
CA GLY A 30 -5.87 -6.93 -6.00
C GLY A 30 -4.77 -6.02 -5.47
N LEU A 31 -5.15 -4.82 -5.04
CA LEU A 31 -4.22 -3.94 -4.35
C LEU A 31 -3.95 -4.46 -2.93
N SER A 32 -2.70 -4.40 -2.50
CA SER A 32 -2.39 -4.72 -1.11
C SER A 32 -2.94 -3.65 -0.17
N THR A 33 -3.23 -4.02 1.08
CA THR A 33 -3.65 -3.07 2.14
C THR A 33 -2.69 -1.88 2.26
N LYS A 34 -1.39 -2.14 2.09
CA LYS A 34 -0.34 -1.11 2.11
C LYS A 34 -0.38 -0.18 0.89
N ASP A 35 -0.66 -0.72 -0.29
CA ASP A 35 -0.81 0.11 -1.50
C ASP A 35 -2.03 1.04 -1.35
N VAL A 36 -3.17 0.52 -0.88
CA VAL A 36 -4.38 1.31 -0.61
C VAL A 36 -4.12 2.39 0.45
N ALA A 37 -3.47 2.04 1.56
CA ALA A 37 -3.15 2.99 2.62
C ALA A 37 -2.27 4.15 2.12
N LYS A 38 -1.27 3.86 1.27
CA LYS A 38 -0.42 4.90 0.66
C LYS A 38 -1.20 5.83 -0.26
N VAL A 39 -2.06 5.29 -1.12
CA VAL A 39 -2.89 6.11 -2.03
C VAL A 39 -3.84 7.00 -1.23
N ARG A 40 -4.51 6.45 -0.20
CA ARG A 40 -5.39 7.22 0.69
C ARG A 40 -4.64 8.35 1.41
N ALA A 41 -3.42 8.08 1.89
CA ALA A 41 -2.60 9.09 2.53
C ALA A 41 -2.15 10.18 1.54
N MET A 42 -1.78 9.80 0.32
CA MET A 42 -1.32 10.74 -0.70
C MET A 42 -2.42 11.68 -1.19
N TYR A 43 -3.67 11.18 -1.31
CA TYR A 43 -4.81 11.93 -1.83
C TYR A 43 -5.81 12.39 -0.76
N LYS A 44 -5.39 12.47 0.51
CA LYS A 44 -6.30 12.75 1.63
C LYS A 44 -7.06 14.07 1.43
N GLU A 45 -6.36 15.14 1.07
CA GLU A 45 -6.97 16.47 0.91
C GLU A 45 -7.92 16.51 -0.29
N GLN A 46 -7.54 15.92 -1.42
CA GLN A 46 -8.37 15.88 -2.64
C GLN A 46 -9.62 15.02 -2.47
N CYS A 47 -9.60 14.05 -1.55
CA CYS A 47 -10.76 13.26 -1.20
C CYS A 47 -11.58 13.88 -0.06
N GLY A 48 -10.98 14.75 0.76
CA GLY A 48 -11.69 15.51 1.80
C GLY A 48 -12.73 16.47 1.22
N ASP A 49 -12.45 17.06 0.06
CA ASP A 49 -13.38 17.98 -0.61
C ASP A 49 -14.62 17.28 -1.21
N ARG A 50 -14.54 15.96 -1.40
CA ARG A 50 -15.59 15.14 -2.03
C ARG A 50 -16.71 14.72 -1.07
N THR A 51 -16.51 14.81 0.24
CA THR A 51 -17.50 14.38 1.25
C THR A 51 -18.53 15.45 1.58
N SER A 52 -18.51 16.59 0.88
CA SER A 52 -19.53 17.64 1.00
C SER A 52 -20.88 17.32 0.34
N GLY A 53 -21.04 16.13 -0.27
CA GLY A 53 -22.21 15.82 -1.12
C GLY A 53 -22.80 14.41 -1.13
N GLU A 54 -22.39 13.45 -0.29
CA GLU A 54 -23.12 12.16 -0.22
C GLU A 54 -22.90 11.46 1.12
N SER A 55 -23.97 11.39 1.92
CA SER A 55 -24.06 10.58 3.14
C SER A 55 -24.63 9.22 2.79
N ASP A 56 -23.79 8.20 2.63
CA ASP A 56 -24.24 6.82 2.73
C ASP A 56 -23.28 5.99 3.56
N LYS A 57 -23.85 5.48 4.67
CA LYS A 57 -23.19 4.65 5.67
C LYS A 57 -22.93 3.28 5.06
N SER A 58 -21.69 2.84 5.08
CA SER A 58 -21.40 1.40 5.16
C SER A 58 -20.36 1.15 6.24
N SER A 59 -20.75 0.28 7.15
CA SER A 59 -20.07 -0.07 8.39
C SER A 59 -18.90 -1.01 8.16
N ASP A 60 -17.99 -0.93 9.14
CA ASP A 60 -17.27 -2.04 9.77
C ASP A 60 -15.87 -2.42 9.26
N SER A 61 -14.94 -2.28 10.21
CA SER A 61 -13.90 -3.23 10.64
C SER A 61 -12.52 -2.61 10.78
N SER A 62 -12.21 -2.35 12.04
CA SER A 62 -11.03 -1.72 12.59
C SER A 62 -9.87 -2.70 12.63
N GLU A 63 -8.79 -2.42 11.92
CA GLU A 63 -7.46 -2.92 12.30
C GLU A 63 -6.46 -1.77 12.06
N GLU A 64 -6.22 -1.03 13.14
CA GLU A 64 -5.29 0.10 13.23
C GLU A 64 -3.85 -0.41 13.05
N ILE A 65 -3.38 -0.52 11.80
CA ILE A 65 -1.95 -0.68 11.55
C ILE A 65 -1.30 0.68 11.82
N SER A 66 -0.72 0.83 13.01
CA SER A 66 -0.04 2.04 13.46
C SER A 66 0.99 2.53 12.43
N LEU A 67 0.65 3.60 11.70
CA LEU A 67 1.48 4.25 10.66
C LEU A 67 2.45 5.29 11.25
N GLY A 68 2.85 5.16 12.52
CA GLY A 68 3.72 6.14 13.21
C GLY A 68 5.00 6.48 12.44
N TRP A 69 5.59 5.50 11.76
CA TRP A 69 6.80 5.67 10.94
C TRP A 69 6.65 6.55 9.69
N ILE A 70 5.43 6.81 9.20
CA ILE A 70 5.21 7.63 7.99
C ILE A 70 5.22 9.13 8.35
N PHE A 71 4.79 9.51 9.56
CA PHE A 71 4.64 10.91 9.94
C PHE A 71 5.91 11.56 10.52
N ASP A 72 6.87 10.79 11.05
CA ASP A 72 8.08 11.37 11.65
C ASP A 72 9.06 11.97 10.63
N LYS A 73 9.01 11.56 9.36
CA LYS A 73 9.97 12.02 8.35
C LYS A 73 9.59 13.36 7.69
N VAL A 74 8.39 13.85 7.93
CA VAL A 74 7.92 15.16 7.43
C VAL A 74 8.25 16.30 8.39
N ARG A 75 8.58 15.99 9.65
CA ARG A 75 8.76 17.00 10.72
C ARG A 75 10.24 17.39 10.98
N VAL A 76 11.14 17.17 10.03
CA VAL A 76 12.58 17.56 10.13
C VAL A 76 12.94 18.76 9.25
N PHE A 77 11.96 19.35 8.55
CA PHE A 77 12.14 20.65 7.89
C PHE A 77 11.28 21.71 8.58
N LYS A 78 11.72 22.14 9.76
CA LYS A 78 11.47 23.48 10.26
C LYS A 78 12.64 23.93 11.11
#